data_AF-A0A2H0WVP8-F1
#
_entry.id   AF-A0A2H0WVP8-F1
#
_cell.length_a   1.000
_cell.length_b   1.000
_cell.length_c   1.000
_cell.angle_alpha   90.00
_cell.angle_beta   90.00
_cell.angle_gamma   90.00
#
_symmetry.space_group_name_H-M   'P 1'
#
loop_
_entity.id
_entity.type
_entity.pdbx_description
1 polymer ?
#
loop_
_entity_poly.entity_id
_entity_poly.type
_entity_poly.pdbx_seq_one_letter_code
_entity_poly.pdbx_strand_id
1 'polypeptide(L)'
;MLREFIEDSRLIPESKRFSAQEYAQRSIRTFFTLVDFLRIPQRFHNNDINLIATLMWELMRSMEVPIAFDQWGIPSLLFTAVADANSVNPLLILPRNFLSQVREDVVMQLGVTAYMASQCRDYYAGNITGGNSGEVNLRARAFEAETLLTLQRMASQEGVRLNWNPIQQSILQESPQGLASLPAHLNYPIPAYMTLLQRN
;
A
#
# COMPACT_ATOMS: atom_id res chain seq x y z
N MET A 1 1.87 -19.35 4.15
CA MET A 1 2.74 -18.25 3.70
C MET A 1 2.40 -16.96 4.42
N LEU A 2 1.11 -16.62 4.58
CA LEU A 2 0.71 -15.46 5.40
C LEU A 2 1.16 -15.61 6.86
N ARG A 3 1.06 -16.82 7.43
CA ARG A 3 1.52 -17.10 8.80
C ARG A 3 2.99 -16.71 8.99
N GLU A 4 3.86 -17.28 8.15
CA GLU A 4 5.30 -17.04 8.16
C GLU A 4 5.60 -15.55 7.97
N PHE A 5 4.93 -14.89 7.04
CA PHE A 5 5.09 -13.45 6.84
C PHE A 5 4.75 -12.61 8.08
N ILE A 6 3.69 -12.96 8.81
CA ILE A 6 3.30 -12.31 10.07
C ILE A 6 4.31 -12.62 11.18
N GLU A 7 4.83 -13.85 11.24
CA GLU A 7 5.83 -14.24 12.23
C GLU A 7 7.16 -13.52 11.98
N ASP A 8 7.61 -13.45 10.73
CA ASP A 8 8.82 -12.74 10.32
C ASP A 8 8.74 -11.23 10.59
N SER A 9 7.58 -10.60 10.35
CA SER A 9 7.41 -9.17 10.60
C SER A 9 7.57 -8.81 12.09
N ARG A 10 7.22 -9.73 12.99
CA ARG A 10 7.40 -9.55 14.44
C ARG A 10 8.87 -9.58 14.87
N LEU A 11 9.74 -10.15 14.03
CA LEU A 11 11.19 -10.21 14.27
C LEU A 11 11.92 -8.92 13.86
N ILE A 12 11.23 -7.95 13.26
CA ILE A 12 11.81 -6.63 12.95
C ILE A 12 12.35 -6.00 14.25
N PRO A 13 13.65 -5.63 14.33
CA PRO A 13 14.20 -5.13 15.58
C PRO A 13 13.74 -3.69 15.88
N GLU A 14 13.79 -3.31 17.16
CA GLU A 14 13.43 -1.95 17.58
C GLU A 14 14.35 -0.89 17.01
N SER A 15 13.74 0.19 16.51
CA SER A 15 14.43 1.29 15.82
C SER A 15 15.44 2.05 16.67
N LYS A 16 15.28 2.04 18.00
CA LYS A 16 16.14 2.76 18.96
C LYS A 16 17.63 2.37 18.90
N ARG A 17 17.97 1.29 18.18
CA ARG A 17 19.33 0.75 18.08
C ARG A 17 20.02 1.06 16.75
N PHE A 18 19.33 1.67 15.79
CA PHE A 18 19.87 1.87 14.44
C PHE A 18 20.45 3.27 14.27
N SER A 19 21.51 3.36 13.45
CA SER A 19 21.88 4.65 12.85
C SER A 19 20.79 5.14 11.90
N ALA A 20 20.77 6.43 11.56
CA ALA A 20 19.79 6.98 10.61
C ALA A 20 19.84 6.27 9.23
N GLN A 21 21.04 5.98 8.74
CA GLN A 21 21.25 5.27 7.48
C GLN A 21 20.72 3.83 7.55
N GLU A 22 21.00 3.12 8.65
CA GLU A 22 20.50 1.76 8.85
C GLU A 22 18.97 1.74 8.98
N TYR A 23 18.38 2.68 9.72
CA TYR A 23 16.93 2.83 9.81
C TYR A 23 16.31 3.04 8.43
N ALA A 24 16.91 3.90 7.61
CA ALA A 24 16.43 4.18 6.26
C ALA A 24 16.48 2.94 5.36
N GLN A 25 17.62 2.26 5.31
CA GLN A 25 17.80 1.03 4.51
C GLN A 25 16.81 -0.07 4.93
N ARG A 26 16.64 -0.28 6.24
CA ARG A 26 15.69 -1.26 6.77
C ARG A 26 14.25 -0.88 6.44
N SER A 27 13.88 0.39 6.58
CA SER A 27 12.53 0.86 6.28
C SER A 27 12.17 0.67 4.81
N ILE A 28 13.07 1.05 3.90
CA ILE A 28 12.90 0.85 2.46
C ILE A 28 12.77 -0.64 2.14
N ARG A 29 13.66 -1.48 2.68
CA ARG A 29 13.60 -2.94 2.48
C ARG A 29 12.30 -3.55 3.02
N THR A 30 11.85 -3.14 4.20
CA THR A 30 10.60 -3.61 4.80
C THR A 30 9.42 -3.18 3.94
N PHE A 31 9.40 -1.93 3.48
CA PHE A 31 8.34 -1.45 2.60
C PHE A 31 8.30 -2.24 1.29
N PHE A 32 9.43 -2.44 0.61
CA PHE A 32 9.48 -3.29 -0.58
C PHE A 32 9.06 -4.74 -0.30
N THR A 33 9.35 -5.28 0.88
CA THR A 33 8.85 -6.60 1.31
C THR A 33 7.32 -6.64 1.36
N LEU A 34 6.65 -5.58 1.82
CA LEU A 34 5.17 -5.48 1.80
C LEU A 34 4.65 -5.44 0.36
N VAL A 35 5.28 -4.63 -0.49
CA VAL A 35 4.90 -4.50 -1.92
C VAL A 35 5.10 -5.83 -2.66
N ASP A 36 6.22 -6.51 -2.41
CA ASP A 36 6.54 -7.82 -2.96
C ASP A 36 5.52 -8.88 -2.53
N PHE A 37 5.10 -8.86 -1.27
CA PHE A 37 4.06 -9.76 -0.78
C PHE A 37 2.76 -9.56 -1.56
N LEU A 38 2.32 -8.31 -1.74
CA LEU A 38 1.09 -7.99 -2.47
C LEU A 38 1.16 -8.22 -3.97
N ARG A 39 2.31 -8.03 -4.61
CA ARG A 39 2.41 -8.10 -6.09
C ARG A 39 2.60 -9.52 -6.63
N ILE A 40 3.16 -10.45 -5.85
CA ILE A 40 3.48 -11.81 -6.33
C ILE A 40 2.23 -12.69 -6.23
N PRO A 41 1.66 -13.18 -7.35
CA PRO A 41 0.40 -13.93 -7.33
C PRO A 41 0.48 -15.25 -6.55
N GLN A 42 1.67 -15.83 -6.40
CA GLN A 42 1.86 -17.03 -5.58
C GLN A 42 1.77 -16.72 -4.08
N ARG A 43 2.04 -15.46 -3.69
CA ARG A 43 1.99 -15.01 -2.30
C ARG A 43 0.65 -14.40 -1.91
N PHE A 44 0.04 -13.64 -2.80
CA PHE A 44 -1.21 -12.94 -2.55
C PHE A 44 -2.22 -13.20 -3.67
N HIS A 45 -3.28 -13.94 -3.37
CA HIS A 45 -4.17 -14.52 -4.39
C HIS A 45 -5.29 -13.55 -4.81
N ASN A 46 -4.91 -12.37 -5.30
CA ASN A 46 -5.84 -11.35 -5.77
C ASN A 46 -5.24 -10.53 -6.92
N ASN A 47 -5.73 -10.77 -8.14
CA ASN A 47 -5.17 -10.20 -9.34
C ASN A 47 -5.23 -8.67 -9.38
N ASP A 48 -6.34 -8.06 -8.93
CA ASP A 48 -6.50 -6.60 -8.95
C ASP A 48 -5.49 -5.93 -8.01
N ILE A 49 -5.28 -6.50 -6.81
CA ILE A 49 -4.25 -6.04 -5.88
C ILE A 49 -2.84 -6.29 -6.44
N ASN A 50 -2.60 -7.47 -7.03
CA ASN A 50 -1.30 -7.79 -7.61
C ASN A 50 -0.89 -6.78 -8.68
N LEU A 51 -1.84 -6.39 -9.55
CA LEU A 51 -1.57 -5.47 -10.64
C LEU A 51 -1.25 -4.05 -10.14
N ILE A 52 -2.01 -3.51 -9.18
CA ILE A 52 -1.70 -2.16 -8.64
C ILE A 52 -0.41 -2.14 -7.83
N ALA A 53 -0.11 -3.22 -7.09
CA ALA A 53 1.14 -3.34 -6.35
C ALA A 53 2.33 -3.47 -7.30
N THR A 54 2.17 -4.18 -8.43
CA THR A 54 3.17 -4.26 -9.50
C THR A 54 3.43 -2.89 -10.11
N LEU A 55 2.37 -2.14 -10.45
CA LEU A 55 2.51 -0.77 -10.97
C LEU A 55 3.30 0.11 -10.00
N MET A 56 2.91 0.14 -8.73
CA MET A 56 3.61 0.93 -7.72
C MET A 56 5.08 0.51 -7.62
N TRP A 57 5.39 -0.79 -7.62
CA TRP A 57 6.76 -1.30 -7.59
C TRP A 57 7.59 -0.79 -8.77
N GLU A 58 7.07 -0.87 -10.01
CA GLU A 58 7.78 -0.39 -11.19
C GLU A 58 8.08 1.11 -11.11
N LEU A 59 7.07 1.91 -10.73
CA LEU A 59 7.20 3.36 -10.59
C LEU A 59 8.25 3.77 -9.54
N MET A 60 8.36 3.00 -8.45
CA MET A 60 9.38 3.25 -7.44
C MET A 60 10.76 2.78 -7.89
N ARG A 61 10.85 1.66 -8.62
CA ARG A 61 12.10 1.16 -9.19
C ARG A 61 12.66 2.11 -10.25
N SER A 62 11.80 2.72 -11.08
CA SER A 62 12.18 3.72 -12.07
C SER A 62 12.41 5.12 -11.48
N MET A 63 12.28 5.27 -10.15
CA MET A 63 12.42 6.54 -9.41
C MET A 63 11.40 7.61 -9.81
N GLU A 64 10.29 7.23 -10.45
CA GLU A 64 9.23 8.18 -10.78
C GLU A 64 8.35 8.50 -9.56
N VAL A 65 8.22 7.57 -8.62
CA VAL A 65 7.64 7.83 -7.29
C VAL A 65 8.73 7.68 -6.23
N PRO A 66 9.45 8.76 -5.88
CA PRO A 66 10.46 8.72 -4.83
C PRO A 66 9.85 8.40 -3.46
N ILE A 67 10.67 7.76 -2.61
CA ILE A 67 10.35 7.50 -1.20
C ILE A 67 11.10 8.52 -0.34
N ALA A 68 10.37 9.24 0.50
CA ALA A 68 10.91 10.12 1.53
C ALA A 68 10.60 9.60 2.93
N PHE A 69 11.42 10.02 3.90
CA PHE A 69 11.14 9.83 5.31
C PHE A 69 10.45 11.04 5.89
N ASP A 70 9.45 10.80 6.71
CA ASP A 70 8.67 11.85 7.36
C ASP A 70 9.56 12.79 8.20
N GLN A 71 9.44 14.08 7.90
CA GLN A 71 10.02 15.16 8.70
C GLN A 71 8.98 16.00 9.41
N TRP A 72 7.68 15.73 9.19
CA TRP A 72 6.56 16.58 9.59
C TRP A 72 5.65 15.96 10.65
N GLY A 73 5.95 14.75 11.13
CA GLY A 73 5.13 14.06 12.13
C GLY A 73 3.92 13.34 11.52
N ILE A 74 4.00 12.94 10.24
CA ILE A 74 2.96 12.16 9.57
C ILE A 74 2.87 10.78 10.25
N PRO A 75 1.69 10.39 10.76
CA PRO A 75 1.56 9.19 11.59
C PRO A 75 1.46 7.88 10.80
N SER A 76 1.29 7.92 9.48
CA SER A 76 1.11 6.74 8.63
C SER A 76 1.86 6.88 7.31
N LEU A 77 1.87 5.83 6.49
CA LEU A 77 2.24 5.97 5.08
C LEU A 77 1.35 7.04 4.43
N LEU A 78 1.95 7.86 3.57
CA LEU A 78 1.22 8.89 2.82
C LEU A 78 1.75 8.93 1.39
N PHE A 79 0.86 8.86 0.42
CA PHE A 79 1.11 9.28 -0.94
C PHE A 79 0.62 10.72 -1.10
N THR A 80 1.44 11.57 -1.71
CA THR A 80 1.09 12.96 -1.98
C THR A 80 1.63 13.39 -3.34
N ALA A 81 1.02 14.42 -3.91
CA ALA A 81 1.43 15.04 -5.15
C ALA A 81 1.90 16.46 -4.83
N VAL A 82 3.20 16.71 -4.92
CA VAL A 82 3.82 18.00 -4.59
C VAL A 82 3.94 18.83 -5.85
N ALA A 83 3.27 19.99 -5.88
CA ALA A 83 3.41 20.94 -6.97
C ALA A 83 4.75 21.70 -6.83
N ASP A 84 5.51 21.75 -7.93
CA ASP A 84 6.59 22.70 -8.15
C ASP A 84 6.21 23.73 -9.22
N ALA A 85 7.14 24.62 -9.59
CA ALA A 85 6.85 25.71 -10.52
C ALA A 85 6.37 25.25 -11.92
N ASN A 86 6.72 24.03 -12.34
CA ASN A 86 6.49 23.56 -13.71
C ASN A 86 5.82 22.17 -13.79
N SER A 87 5.64 21.49 -12.66
CA SER A 87 5.18 20.11 -12.61
C SER A 87 4.54 19.78 -11.26
N VAL A 88 3.78 18.68 -11.22
CA VAL A 88 3.30 18.08 -9.98
C VAL A 88 3.99 16.74 -9.87
N ASN A 89 4.78 16.50 -8.83
CA ASN A 89 5.55 15.28 -8.67
C ASN A 89 4.97 14.40 -7.56
N PRO A 90 4.86 13.07 -7.76
CA PRO A 90 4.37 12.19 -6.72
C PRO A 90 5.47 11.94 -5.68
N LEU A 91 5.07 11.68 -4.44
CA LEU A 91 5.97 11.35 -3.34
C LEU A 91 5.29 10.36 -2.40
N LEU A 92 5.99 9.29 -2.05
CA LEU A 92 5.58 8.39 -0.97
C LEU A 92 6.39 8.73 0.29
N ILE A 93 5.70 8.97 1.41
CA ILE A 93 6.32 9.32 2.68
C ILE A 93 6.15 8.16 3.67
N LEU A 94 7.26 7.67 4.21
CA LEU A 94 7.29 6.69 5.28
C LEU A 94 7.32 7.38 6.66
N PRO A 95 6.46 6.96 7.61
CA PRO A 95 6.46 7.55 8.95
C PRO A 95 7.74 7.19 9.72
N ARG A 96 8.15 8.06 10.67
CA ARG A 96 9.38 7.86 11.46
C ARG A 96 9.40 6.58 12.31
N ASN A 97 8.24 6.02 12.62
CA ASN A 97 8.08 4.76 13.36
C ASN A 97 7.62 3.60 12.48
N PHE A 98 7.74 3.70 11.15
CA PHE A 98 7.28 2.70 10.17
C PHE A 98 7.66 1.26 10.54
N LEU A 99 8.91 1.00 10.91
CA LEU A 99 9.34 -0.35 11.30
C LEU A 99 8.57 -0.90 12.51
N SER A 100 8.25 -0.03 13.49
CA SER A 100 7.43 -0.44 14.64
C SER A 100 6.00 -0.74 14.22
N GLN A 101 5.42 0.10 13.34
CA GLN A 101 4.06 -0.12 12.84
C GLN A 101 3.93 -1.46 12.10
N VAL A 102 4.91 -1.82 11.27
CA VAL A 102 4.94 -3.12 10.57
C VAL A 102 5.09 -4.29 11.54
N ARG A 103 5.94 -4.13 12.55
CA ARG A 103 6.14 -5.15 13.60
C ARG A 103 4.86 -5.41 14.40
N GLU A 104 4.14 -4.34 14.73
CA GLU A 104 2.94 -4.38 15.56
C GLU A 104 1.72 -4.92 14.80
N ASP A 105 1.50 -4.44 13.57
CA ASP A 105 0.35 -4.83 12.74
C ASP A 105 0.70 -4.79 11.25
N VAL A 106 1.41 -5.83 10.79
CA VAL A 106 1.76 -5.99 9.37
C VAL A 106 0.52 -6.10 8.47
N VAL A 107 -0.60 -6.60 8.99
CA VAL A 107 -1.84 -6.77 8.24
C VAL A 107 -2.44 -5.40 7.91
N MET A 108 -2.44 -4.47 8.87
CA MET A 108 -2.80 -3.07 8.62
C MET A 108 -1.86 -2.44 7.59
N GLN A 109 -0.55 -2.66 7.72
CA GLN A 109 0.43 -2.07 6.79
C GLN A 109 0.31 -2.62 5.36
N LEU A 110 -0.08 -3.89 5.17
CA LEU A 110 -0.43 -4.43 3.86
C LEU A 110 -1.66 -3.72 3.27
N GLY A 111 -2.72 -3.52 4.07
CA GLY A 111 -3.89 -2.75 3.64
C GLY A 111 -3.52 -1.33 3.20
N VAL A 112 -2.78 -0.60 4.03
CA VAL A 112 -2.31 0.75 3.71
C VAL A 112 -1.40 0.77 2.49
N THR A 113 -0.58 -0.26 2.29
CA THR A 113 0.26 -0.38 1.09
C THR A 113 -0.60 -0.49 -0.18
N ALA A 114 -1.70 -1.26 -0.15
CA ALA A 114 -2.65 -1.33 -1.26
C ALA A 114 -3.41 -0.01 -1.47
N TYR A 115 -3.76 0.70 -0.38
CA TYR A 115 -4.32 2.05 -0.44
C TYR A 115 -3.37 2.99 -1.20
N MET A 116 -2.09 3.03 -0.83
CA MET A 116 -1.09 3.86 -1.50
C MET A 116 -0.90 3.46 -2.97
N ALA A 117 -0.90 2.15 -3.26
CA ALA A 117 -0.82 1.66 -4.64
C ALA A 117 -2.01 2.12 -5.50
N SER A 118 -3.22 2.19 -4.93
CA SER A 118 -4.38 2.77 -5.62
C SER A 118 -4.17 4.25 -5.90
N GLN A 119 -3.65 5.02 -4.94
CA GLN A 119 -3.38 6.45 -5.14
C GLN A 119 -2.28 6.69 -6.19
N CYS A 120 -1.23 5.87 -6.22
CA CYS A 120 -0.24 5.87 -7.30
C CYS A 120 -0.93 5.68 -8.66
N ARG A 121 -1.80 4.66 -8.78
CA ARG A 121 -2.57 4.42 -10.01
C ARG A 121 -3.43 5.63 -10.38
N ASP A 122 -4.13 6.23 -9.41
CA ASP A 122 -4.96 7.41 -9.62
C ASP A 122 -4.15 8.61 -10.12
N TYR A 123 -2.95 8.85 -9.57
CA TYR A 123 -2.08 9.93 -10.00
C TYR A 123 -1.69 9.77 -11.48
N TYR A 124 -1.19 8.60 -11.88
CA TYR A 124 -0.75 8.37 -13.26
C TYR A 124 -1.90 8.23 -14.27
N ALA A 125 -3.11 7.96 -13.79
CA ALA A 125 -4.32 8.00 -14.61
C ALA A 125 -4.86 9.43 -14.80
N GLY A 126 -4.25 10.45 -14.18
CA GLY A 126 -4.73 11.82 -14.21
C GLY A 126 -5.96 12.06 -13.32
N ASN A 127 -6.24 11.14 -12.40
CA ASN A 127 -7.40 11.18 -11.52
C ASN A 127 -7.11 11.84 -10.16
N ILE A 128 -5.88 12.27 -9.87
CA ILE A 128 -5.64 13.13 -8.70
C ILE A 128 -5.67 14.58 -9.15
N THR A 129 -6.82 15.22 -8.91
CA THR A 129 -7.04 16.65 -9.15
C THR A 129 -7.56 17.29 -7.87
N GLY A 130 -7.44 18.61 -7.74
CA GLY A 130 -7.92 19.31 -6.54
C GLY A 130 -9.43 19.13 -6.24
N GLY A 131 -10.23 18.71 -7.22
CA GLY A 131 -11.69 18.58 -7.12
C GLY A 131 -12.23 17.17 -6.83
N ASN A 132 -11.42 16.11 -6.90
CA ASN A 132 -11.90 14.72 -6.81
C ASN A 132 -11.23 13.87 -5.72
N SER A 133 -10.69 14.53 -4.69
CA SER A 133 -10.05 13.88 -3.54
C SER A 133 -10.95 12.86 -2.83
N GLY A 134 -12.27 13.10 -2.78
CA GLY A 134 -13.25 12.18 -2.21
C GLY A 134 -13.35 10.86 -2.98
N GLU A 135 -13.39 10.91 -4.30
CA GLU A 135 -13.48 9.71 -5.15
C GLU A 135 -12.17 8.90 -5.13
N VAL A 136 -11.02 9.59 -5.15
CA VAL A 136 -9.70 8.96 -5.02
C VAL A 136 -9.60 8.20 -3.69
N ASN A 137 -10.01 8.83 -2.59
CA ASN A 137 -10.01 8.20 -1.27
C ASN A 137 -10.98 7.02 -1.21
N LEU A 138 -12.18 7.15 -1.80
CA LEU A 138 -13.14 6.05 -1.84
C LEU A 138 -12.59 4.83 -2.60
N ARG A 139 -11.95 5.03 -3.75
CA ARG A 139 -11.25 3.97 -4.48
C ARG A 139 -10.16 3.34 -3.63
N ALA A 140 -9.28 4.15 -3.05
CA ALA A 140 -8.18 3.65 -2.23
C ALA A 140 -8.66 2.85 -1.01
N ARG A 141 -9.75 3.26 -0.35
CA ARG A 141 -10.41 2.50 0.72
C ARG A 141 -10.97 1.16 0.25
N ALA A 142 -11.56 1.10 -0.95
CA ALA A 142 -12.05 -0.17 -1.49
C ALA A 142 -10.91 -1.15 -1.79
N PHE A 143 -9.76 -0.67 -2.30
CA PHE A 143 -8.54 -1.49 -2.48
C PHE A 143 -7.96 -1.98 -1.14
N GLU A 144 -7.95 -1.12 -0.13
CA GLU A 144 -7.55 -1.48 1.24
C GLU A 144 -8.46 -2.57 1.81
N ALA A 145 -9.79 -2.40 1.71
CA ALA A 145 -10.77 -3.38 2.16
C ALA A 145 -10.66 -4.72 1.42
N GLU A 146 -10.50 -4.70 0.09
CA GLU A 146 -10.27 -5.90 -0.73
C GLU A 146 -9.02 -6.67 -0.28
N THR A 147 -7.97 -5.92 0.09
CA THR A 147 -6.74 -6.49 0.63
C THR A 147 -7.01 -7.19 1.96
N LEU A 148 -7.71 -6.53 2.89
CA LEU A 148 -8.06 -7.10 4.20
C LEU A 148 -8.96 -8.34 4.07
N LEU A 149 -9.97 -8.33 3.19
CA LEU A 149 -10.85 -9.47 2.91
C LEU A 149 -10.08 -10.65 2.30
N THR A 150 -9.10 -10.37 1.43
CA THR A 150 -8.21 -11.40 0.87
C THR A 150 -7.31 -12.01 1.96
N LEU A 151 -6.71 -11.18 2.82
CA LEU A 151 -5.93 -11.65 3.96
C LEU A 151 -6.78 -12.50 4.92
N GLN A 152 -8.04 -12.14 5.14
CA GLN A 152 -8.97 -12.93 5.94
C GLN A 152 -9.16 -14.34 5.39
N ARG A 153 -9.39 -14.46 4.08
CA ARG A 153 -9.55 -15.75 3.39
C ARG A 153 -8.28 -16.59 3.50
N MET A 154 -7.12 -15.99 3.23
CA MET A 154 -5.82 -16.65 3.36
C MET A 154 -5.56 -17.12 4.80
N ALA A 155 -5.85 -16.28 5.80
CA ALA A 155 -5.67 -16.62 7.20
C ALA A 155 -6.58 -17.79 7.62
N SER A 156 -7.83 -17.81 7.17
CA SER A 156 -8.75 -18.92 7.39
C SER A 156 -8.22 -20.23 6.81
N GLN A 157 -7.62 -20.20 5.61
CA GLN A 157 -7.03 -21.38 4.97
C GLN A 157 -5.78 -21.88 5.70
N GLU A 158 -5.00 -20.97 6.29
CA GLU A 158 -3.77 -21.30 7.05
C GLU A 158 -4.03 -21.54 8.55
N GLY A 159 -5.28 -21.50 9.01
CA GLY A 159 -5.63 -21.64 10.43
C GLY A 159 -5.04 -20.52 11.32
N VAL A 160 -4.85 -19.33 10.75
CA VAL A 160 -4.36 -18.13 11.45
C VAL A 160 -5.55 -17.28 11.86
N ARG A 161 -5.57 -16.85 13.13
CA ARG A 161 -6.58 -15.91 13.62
C ARG A 161 -6.09 -14.47 13.41
N LEU A 162 -6.78 -13.72 12.58
CA LEU A 162 -6.62 -12.27 12.48
C LEU A 162 -7.57 -11.57 13.46
N ASN A 163 -7.09 -10.53 14.12
CA ASN A 163 -7.91 -9.65 14.95
C ASN A 163 -7.88 -8.26 14.33
N TRP A 164 -9.04 -7.79 13.86
CA TRP A 164 -9.14 -6.46 13.26
C TRP A 164 -9.09 -5.38 14.33
N ASN A 165 -8.16 -4.45 14.19
CA ASN A 165 -8.13 -3.22 14.97
C ASN A 165 -9.32 -2.31 14.57
N PRO A 166 -9.67 -1.28 15.37
CA PRO A 166 -10.82 -0.43 15.08
C PRO A 166 -10.79 0.26 13.71
N ILE A 167 -9.59 0.60 13.21
CA ILE A 167 -9.43 1.24 11.89
C ILE A 167 -9.77 0.23 10.78
N GLN A 168 -9.22 -0.98 10.86
CA GLN A 168 -9.53 -2.07 9.92
C GLN A 168 -11.03 -2.40 9.92
N GLN A 169 -11.68 -2.39 11.09
CA GLN A 169 -13.12 -2.58 11.19
C GLN A 169 -13.89 -1.46 10.47
N SER A 170 -13.51 -0.19 10.65
CA SER A 170 -14.12 0.94 9.93
C SER A 170 -13.98 0.79 8.42
N ILE A 171 -12.78 0.44 7.93
CA ILE A 171 -12.53 0.21 6.50
C ILE A 171 -13.44 -0.89 5.94
N LEU A 172 -13.57 -2.01 6.66
CA LEU A 172 -14.44 -3.12 6.26
C LEU A 172 -15.93 -2.77 6.37
N GLN A 173 -16.32 -1.82 7.22
CA GLN A 173 -17.70 -1.33 7.28
C GLN A 173 -18.02 -0.38 6.12
N GLU A 174 -17.07 0.47 5.73
CA GLU A 174 -17.20 1.41 4.60
C GLU A 174 -17.21 0.68 3.25
N SER A 175 -16.47 -0.42 3.12
CA SER A 175 -16.36 -1.22 1.89
C SER A 175 -16.45 -2.73 2.16
N PRO A 176 -17.64 -3.24 2.55
CA PRO A 176 -17.82 -4.61 3.03
C PRO A 176 -17.59 -5.70 1.98
N GLN A 177 -17.59 -5.34 0.70
CA GLN A 177 -17.31 -6.24 -0.43
C GLN A 177 -16.04 -5.83 -1.18
N GLY A 178 -15.14 -5.08 -0.52
CA GLY A 178 -13.90 -4.62 -1.14
C GLY A 178 -14.18 -3.78 -2.38
N LEU A 179 -13.58 -4.14 -3.51
CA LEU A 179 -13.74 -3.42 -4.79
C LEU A 179 -15.17 -3.45 -5.33
N ALA A 180 -15.95 -4.49 -5.02
CA ALA A 180 -17.35 -4.57 -5.45
C ALA A 180 -18.25 -3.56 -4.72
N SER A 181 -17.75 -2.91 -3.67
CA SER A 181 -18.46 -1.82 -2.98
C SER A 181 -18.42 -0.51 -3.76
N LEU A 182 -17.56 -0.39 -4.78
CA LEU A 182 -17.42 0.84 -5.56
C LEU A 182 -18.60 1.06 -6.53
N PRO A 183 -19.09 2.31 -6.66
CA PRO A 183 -19.92 2.69 -7.79
C PRO A 183 -19.24 2.33 -9.12
N ALA A 184 -20.01 1.84 -10.10
CA ALA A 184 -19.46 1.33 -11.36
C ALA A 184 -18.56 2.33 -12.11
N HIS A 185 -18.88 3.63 -12.06
CA HIS A 185 -18.09 4.68 -12.72
C HIS A 185 -16.72 4.94 -12.07
N LEU A 186 -16.50 4.47 -10.83
CA LEU A 186 -15.22 4.57 -10.13
C LEU A 186 -14.36 3.32 -10.33
N ASN A 187 -14.90 2.26 -10.92
CA ASN A 187 -14.15 1.07 -11.26
C ASN A 187 -13.58 1.21 -12.68
N TYR A 188 -12.29 1.48 -12.76
CA TYR A 188 -11.59 1.58 -14.04
C TYR A 188 -10.31 0.72 -14.03
N PRO A 189 -9.95 0.13 -15.18
CA PRO A 189 -8.78 -0.73 -15.27
C PRO A 189 -7.49 0.07 -15.15
N ILE A 190 -6.40 -0.60 -14.79
CA ILE A 190 -5.07 -0.01 -14.92
C ILE A 190 -4.82 0.27 -16.41
N PRO A 191 -4.45 1.51 -16.79
CA PRO A 191 -4.26 1.85 -18.20
C PRO A 191 -3.21 0.98 -18.88
N ALA A 192 -3.49 0.53 -20.11
CA ALA A 192 -2.63 -0.41 -20.84
C ALA A 192 -1.22 0.12 -21.14
N TYR A 193 -1.01 1.43 -21.18
CA TYR A 193 0.35 1.98 -21.33
C TYR A 193 1.20 1.75 -20.08
N MET A 194 0.58 1.61 -18.90
CA MET A 194 1.27 1.28 -17.66
C MET A 194 1.66 -0.20 -17.57
N THR A 195 1.02 -1.08 -18.34
CA THR A 195 1.44 -2.48 -18.45
C THR A 195 2.57 -2.69 -19.46
N LEU A 196 2.84 -1.72 -20.35
CA LEU A 196 4.00 -1.76 -21.27
C LEU A 196 5.33 -1.49 -20.57
N LEU A 197 5.33 -0.83 -19.41
CA LEU A 197 6.50 -0.72 -18.53
C LEU A 197 7.00 -2.08 -18.00
N GLN A 198 6.24 -3.17 -18.21
CA GLN A 198 6.58 -4.53 -17.79
C GLN A 198 7.40 -5.32 -18.82
N ARG A 199 7.66 -4.76 -20.01
CA ARG A 199 8.30 -5.49 -21.14
C ARG A 199 9.66 -4.94 -21.59
N ASN A 200 10.17 -3.90 -20.94
CA ASN A 200 11.49 -3.31 -21.20
C ASN A 200 12.35 -3.31 -19.93
#